data_AF-A0A9N9K2V4-F1
#
_entry.id   AF-A0A9N9K2V4-F1
#
_cell.length_a   1.000
_cell.length_b   1.000
_cell.length_c   1.000
_cell.angle_alpha   90.00
_cell.angle_beta   90.00
_cell.angle_gamma   90.00
#
_symmetry.space_group_name_H-M   'P 1'
#
loop_
_entity.id
_entity.type
_entity.pdbx_description
1 polymer ?
#
loop_
_entity_poly.entity_id
_entity_poly.type
_entity_poly.pdbx_seq_one_letter_code
_entity_poly.pdbx_strand_id
1 'polypeptide(L)'
;VLSIIPCLIIIPLGIFIAHFCRKIIPSVWFHLHWTLQVFLSTIPIIVGFAIVHPSFMEKSHFNWADTPHMIVGHILAFAMAFELIFGVVYTCISKCHVKTLSIVHNYAGYLILILALVETALGIALWEIPPVWLYLFFVWLALLILIFFIAYFKTRTNERIEKQ
;
A
#
# COMPACT_ATOMS: atom_id res chain seq x y z
N VAL A 1 12.90 8.97 -1.44
CA VAL A 1 12.55 8.83 0.00
C VAL A 1 11.06 8.93 0.24
N LEU A 2 10.39 10.00 -0.25
CA LEU A 2 8.96 10.27 0.00
C LEU A 2 8.00 9.16 -0.43
N SER A 3 8.37 8.30 -1.39
CA SER A 3 7.58 7.14 -1.80
C SER A 3 8.08 5.80 -1.21
N ILE A 4 9.40 5.65 -1.03
CA ILE A 4 10.01 4.38 -0.58
C ILE A 4 9.50 3.93 0.79
N ILE A 5 9.53 4.82 1.79
CA ILE A 5 9.09 4.47 3.16
C ILE A 5 7.60 4.15 3.18
N PRO A 6 6.72 4.97 2.56
CA PRO A 6 5.33 4.61 2.37
C PRO A 6 5.10 3.22 1.76
N CYS A 7 5.75 2.95 0.62
CA CYS A 7 5.55 1.72 -0.14
C CYS A 7 6.03 0.48 0.62
N LEU A 8 7.21 0.55 1.25
CA LEU A 8 7.84 -0.61 1.88
C LEU A 8 7.35 -0.88 3.29
N ILE A 9 6.96 0.16 4.04
CA ILE A 9 6.68 0.05 5.47
C ILE A 9 5.23 0.41 5.77
N ILE A 10 4.79 1.61 5.39
CA ILE A 10 3.52 2.16 5.89
C ILE A 10 2.31 1.47 5.27
N ILE A 11 2.29 1.26 3.95
CA ILE A 11 1.22 0.56 3.24
C ILE A 11 1.04 -0.86 3.81
N PRO A 12 2.09 -1.73 3.83
CA PRO A 12 1.95 -3.07 4.39
C PRO A 12 1.55 -3.07 5.87
N LEU A 13 2.08 -2.15 6.69
CA LEU A 13 1.69 -2.03 8.10
C LEU A 13 0.21 -1.66 8.25
N GLY A 14 -0.28 -0.69 7.48
CA GLY A 14 -1.68 -0.29 7.52
C GLY A 14 -2.62 -1.43 7.09
N ILE A 15 -2.24 -2.21 6.07
CA ILE A 15 -2.98 -3.41 5.66
C ILE A 15 -2.95 -4.47 6.78
N PHE A 16 -1.78 -4.71 7.38
CA PHE A 16 -1.62 -5.66 8.47
C PHE A 16 -2.55 -5.33 9.65
N ILE A 17 -2.59 -4.07 10.07
CA ILE A 17 -3.48 -3.60 11.15
C ILE A 17 -4.95 -3.82 10.78
N ALA A 18 -5.33 -3.46 9.56
CA ALA A 18 -6.70 -3.65 9.09
C ALA A 18 -7.09 -5.13 8.95
N HIS A 19 -6.17 -6.06 8.70
CA HIS A 19 -6.52 -7.46 8.54
C HIS A 19 -6.44 -8.27 9.85
N PHE A 20 -5.42 -8.03 10.66
CA PHE A 20 -5.10 -8.90 11.79
C PHE A 20 -5.35 -8.26 13.16
N CYS A 21 -5.37 -6.93 13.23
CA CYS A 21 -5.44 -6.24 14.52
C CYS A 21 -6.84 -5.73 14.89
N ARG A 22 -7.85 -5.84 13.99
CA ARG A 22 -9.23 -5.37 14.26
C ARG A 22 -9.82 -5.91 15.56
N LYS A 23 -9.61 -7.21 15.85
CA LYS A 23 -10.08 -7.84 17.09
C LYS A 23 -9.18 -7.57 18.30
N ILE A 24 -7.89 -7.27 18.08
CA ILE A 24 -6.90 -7.10 19.15
C ILE A 24 -6.98 -5.68 19.74
N ILE A 25 -7.19 -4.68 18.89
CA ILE A 25 -7.25 -3.26 19.27
C ILE A 25 -8.51 -2.59 18.67
N PRO A 26 -9.73 -3.05 19.04
CA PRO A 26 -10.98 -2.68 18.38
C PRO A 26 -11.31 -1.18 18.44
N SER A 27 -10.88 -0.47 19.48
CA SER A 27 -11.14 0.96 19.66
C SER A 27 -10.24 1.87 18.81
N VAL A 28 -9.06 1.41 18.42
CA VAL A 28 -8.03 2.27 17.79
C VAL A 28 -7.60 1.80 16.40
N TRP A 29 -7.87 0.56 15.99
CA TRP A 29 -7.40 0.02 14.71
C TRP A 29 -7.79 0.89 13.51
N PHE A 30 -9.01 1.44 13.51
CA PHE A 30 -9.52 2.22 12.39
C PHE A 30 -8.76 3.54 12.26
N HIS A 31 -8.63 4.28 13.35
CA HIS A 31 -7.88 5.54 13.38
C HIS A 31 -6.42 5.31 13.00
N LEU A 32 -5.80 4.25 13.53
CA LEU A 32 -4.41 3.93 13.20
C LEU A 32 -4.23 3.57 11.72
N HIS A 33 -5.09 2.70 11.18
CA HIS A 33 -5.08 2.35 9.76
C HIS A 33 -5.27 3.59 8.89
N TRP A 34 -6.29 4.39 9.18
CA TRP A 34 -6.60 5.60 8.42
C TRP A 34 -5.46 6.61 8.48
N THR A 35 -4.88 6.88 9.66
CA THR A 35 -3.74 7.80 9.80
C THR A 35 -2.53 7.31 9.01
N LEU A 36 -2.21 6.02 9.09
CA LEU A 36 -1.10 5.44 8.32
C LEU A 36 -1.35 5.58 6.81
N GLN A 37 -2.55 5.26 6.33
CA GLN A 37 -2.83 5.29 4.91
C GLN A 37 -2.99 6.70 4.33
N VAL A 38 -3.60 7.63 5.06
CA VAL A 38 -3.82 8.98 4.55
C VAL A 38 -2.56 9.83 4.67
N PHE A 39 -2.06 10.01 5.90
CA PHE A 39 -1.01 10.98 6.18
C PHE A 39 0.38 10.43 5.97
N LEU A 40 0.59 9.14 6.23
CA LEU A 40 1.92 8.55 6.19
C LEU A 40 2.19 7.75 4.92
N SER A 41 1.19 7.50 4.07
CA SER A 41 1.41 6.91 2.74
C SER A 41 0.87 7.73 1.58
N THR A 42 -0.45 7.95 1.51
CA THR A 42 -1.10 8.59 0.34
C THR A 42 -0.58 10.00 0.10
N ILE A 43 -0.59 10.86 1.11
CA ILE A 43 -0.13 12.25 0.96
C ILE A 43 1.35 12.30 0.54
N PRO A 44 2.30 11.63 1.23
CA PRO A 44 3.70 11.62 0.81
C PRO A 44 3.93 11.10 -0.61
N ILE A 45 3.20 10.05 -1.04
CA ILE A 45 3.29 9.51 -2.39
C ILE A 45 2.78 10.53 -3.42
N ILE A 46 1.61 11.12 -3.21
CA ILE A 46 1.03 12.11 -4.12
C ILE A 46 1.91 13.37 -4.19
N VAL A 47 2.40 13.85 -3.06
CA VAL A 47 3.30 15.01 -3.01
C VAL A 47 4.63 14.70 -3.70
N GLY A 48 5.23 13.54 -3.42
CA GLY A 48 6.45 13.11 -4.09
C GLY A 48 6.26 12.99 -5.61
N PHE A 49 5.14 12.42 -6.04
CA PHE A 49 4.75 12.36 -7.45
C PHE A 49 4.61 13.78 -8.03
N ALA A 50 3.84 14.67 -7.41
CA ALA A 50 3.59 16.02 -7.90
C ALA A 50 4.86 16.89 -8.00
N ILE A 51 5.83 16.71 -7.11
CA ILE A 51 7.12 17.42 -7.15
C ILE A 51 7.97 16.94 -8.33
N VAL A 52 8.02 15.62 -8.55
CA VAL A 52 8.95 15.00 -9.50
C VAL A 52 8.36 14.94 -10.92
N HIS A 53 7.05 14.77 -11.03
CA HIS A 53 6.34 14.54 -12.28
C HIS A 53 6.55 15.65 -13.33
N PRO A 54 6.45 16.97 -13.02
CA PRO A 54 6.63 18.01 -14.02
C PRO A 54 8.02 17.97 -14.67
N SER A 55 9.07 17.80 -13.86
CA SER A 55 10.45 17.74 -14.37
C SER A 55 10.72 16.48 -15.20
N PHE A 56 10.05 15.37 -14.90
CA PHE A 56 10.12 14.16 -15.73
C PHE A 56 9.34 14.32 -17.02
N MET A 57 8.12 14.88 -16.98
CA MET A 57 7.31 15.15 -18.16
C MET A 57 8.03 16.05 -19.15
N GLU A 58 8.73 17.08 -18.67
CA GLU A 58 9.49 17.96 -19.56
C GLU A 58 10.63 17.20 -20.28
N LYS A 59 11.36 16.36 -19.54
CA LYS A 59 12.46 15.54 -20.09
C LYS A 59 11.97 14.43 -21.03
N SER A 60 10.79 13.88 -20.77
CA SER A 60 10.17 12.83 -21.60
C SER A 60 9.39 13.37 -22.79
N HIS A 61 9.47 14.67 -23.09
CA HIS A 61 8.62 15.33 -24.09
C HIS A 61 7.13 15.03 -23.88
N PHE A 62 6.70 15.01 -22.62
CA PHE A 62 5.37 14.71 -22.13
C PHE A 62 4.89 13.28 -22.39
N ASN A 63 5.81 12.34 -22.60
CA ASN A 63 5.48 10.92 -22.55
C ASN A 63 5.45 10.44 -21.09
N TRP A 64 4.26 10.11 -20.61
CA TRP A 64 4.02 9.62 -19.26
C TRP A 64 4.34 8.13 -19.10
N ALA A 65 4.57 7.42 -20.20
CA ALA A 65 4.79 5.97 -20.27
C ALA A 65 6.19 5.58 -20.79
N ASP A 66 7.18 6.48 -20.67
CA ASP A 66 8.53 6.27 -21.19
C ASP A 66 9.28 5.09 -20.54
N THR A 67 9.00 4.83 -19.26
CA THR A 67 9.63 3.71 -18.54
C THR A 67 8.59 2.91 -17.75
N PRO A 68 8.82 1.61 -17.52
CA PRO A 68 7.94 0.80 -16.67
C PRO A 68 7.73 1.40 -15.28
N HIS A 69 8.77 2.01 -14.70
CA HIS A 69 8.69 2.72 -13.42
C HIS A 69 7.66 3.87 -13.49
N MET A 70 7.73 4.71 -14.52
CA MET A 70 6.76 5.79 -14.67
C MET A 70 5.34 5.26 -14.84
N ILE A 71 5.12 4.23 -15.66
CA ILE A 71 3.79 3.64 -15.88
C ILE A 71 3.20 3.14 -14.57
N VAL A 72 3.95 2.32 -13.83
CA VAL A 72 3.48 1.74 -12.56
C VAL A 72 3.28 2.82 -11.51
N GLY A 73 4.19 3.81 -11.42
CA GLY A 73 4.05 4.96 -10.54
C GLY A 73 2.77 5.76 -10.76
N HIS A 74 2.36 5.99 -12.01
CA HIS A 74 1.09 6.65 -12.32
C HIS A 74 -0.11 5.80 -11.88
N ILE A 75 -0.12 4.50 -12.25
CA ILE A 75 -1.20 3.59 -11.87
C ILE A 75 -1.34 3.53 -10.35
N LEU A 76 -0.22 3.45 -9.62
CA LEU A 76 -0.19 3.46 -8.16
C LEU A 76 -0.75 4.77 -7.60
N ALA A 77 -0.34 5.93 -8.12
CA ALA A 77 -0.83 7.23 -7.65
C ALA A 77 -2.36 7.36 -7.84
N PHE A 78 -2.88 6.96 -9.00
CA PHE A 78 -4.33 6.95 -9.25
C PHE A 78 -5.06 5.94 -8.38
N ALA A 79 -4.52 4.74 -8.19
CA ALA A 79 -5.10 3.71 -7.32
C ALA A 79 -5.15 4.18 -5.86
N MET A 80 -4.10 4.84 -5.37
CA MET A 80 -4.06 5.43 -4.03
C MET A 80 -5.11 6.54 -3.85
N ALA A 81 -5.24 7.45 -4.82
CA ALA A 81 -6.27 8.48 -4.79
C ALA A 81 -7.69 7.88 -4.84
N PHE A 82 -7.90 6.87 -5.68
CA PHE A 82 -9.14 6.10 -5.74
C PHE A 82 -9.47 5.46 -4.39
N GLU A 83 -8.53 4.73 -3.78
CA GLU A 83 -8.74 4.06 -2.50
C GLU A 83 -8.97 5.03 -1.34
N LEU A 84 -8.36 6.22 -1.37
CA LEU A 84 -8.63 7.27 -0.39
C LEU A 84 -10.09 7.74 -0.47
N ILE A 85 -10.54 8.11 -1.68
CA ILE A 85 -11.92 8.57 -1.91
C ILE A 85 -12.90 7.44 -1.60
N PHE A 86 -12.61 6.24 -2.11
CA PHE A 86 -13.43 5.05 -1.91
C PHE A 86 -13.49 4.65 -0.44
N GLY A 87 -12.39 4.75 0.31
CA GLY A 87 -12.35 4.49 1.75
C GLY A 87 -13.20 5.46 2.57
N VAL A 88 -13.23 6.74 2.19
CA VAL A 88 -14.15 7.75 2.78
C VAL A 88 -15.60 7.42 2.45
N VAL A 89 -15.92 7.17 1.17
CA VAL A 89 -17.26 6.78 0.73
C VAL A 89 -17.72 5.50 1.42
N TYR A 90 -16.86 4.49 1.49
CA TYR A 90 -17.08 3.24 2.19
C TYR A 90 -17.42 3.53 3.65
N THR A 91 -16.61 4.30 4.38
CA THR A 91 -16.87 4.59 5.81
C THR A 91 -18.19 5.34 6.02
N CYS A 92 -18.54 6.27 5.12
CA CYS A 92 -19.78 7.03 5.19
C CYS A 92 -21.02 6.17 4.89
N ILE A 93 -20.94 5.26 3.92
CA ILE A 93 -22.05 4.42 3.45
C ILE A 93 -22.12 3.09 4.23
N SER A 94 -21.01 2.58 4.78
CA SER A 94 -20.92 1.25 5.42
C SER A 94 -21.66 1.16 6.75
N LYS A 95 -22.26 2.25 7.25
CA LYS A 95 -23.33 2.17 8.24
C LYS A 95 -24.44 1.19 7.78
N CYS A 96 -24.59 0.98 6.47
CA CYS A 96 -25.54 0.05 5.84
C CYS A 96 -24.98 -1.37 5.56
N HIS A 97 -23.81 -1.77 6.06
CA HIS A 97 -23.26 -3.14 5.97
C HIS A 97 -23.16 -3.74 4.55
N VAL A 98 -22.74 -2.93 3.56
CA VAL A 98 -22.61 -3.41 2.18
C VAL A 98 -21.37 -4.29 2.01
N LYS A 99 -21.56 -5.62 2.04
CA LYS A 99 -20.49 -6.63 1.91
C LYS A 99 -19.64 -6.44 0.66
N THR A 100 -20.24 -6.04 -0.46
CA THR A 100 -19.55 -5.82 -1.75
C THR A 100 -18.51 -4.70 -1.67
N LEU A 101 -18.82 -3.58 -1.00
CA LEU A 101 -17.87 -2.47 -0.88
C LEU A 101 -16.64 -2.86 -0.06
N SER A 102 -16.84 -3.66 0.99
CA SER A 102 -15.74 -4.20 1.79
C SER A 102 -14.83 -5.11 0.95
N ILE A 103 -15.39 -5.97 0.10
CA ILE A 103 -14.61 -6.82 -0.80
C ILE A 103 -13.75 -5.97 -1.75
N VAL A 104 -14.36 -4.96 -2.39
CA VAL A 104 -13.64 -4.06 -3.30
C VAL A 104 -12.49 -3.34 -2.57
N HIS A 105 -12.77 -2.73 -1.42
CA HIS A 105 -11.76 -2.01 -0.62
C HIS A 105 -10.58 -2.92 -0.23
N ASN A 106 -10.86 -4.14 0.21
CA ASN A 106 -9.82 -5.07 0.63
C ASN A 106 -8.92 -5.50 -0.56
N TYR A 107 -9.51 -5.88 -1.70
CA TYR A 107 -8.73 -6.33 -2.86
C TYR A 107 -7.98 -5.17 -3.54
N ALA A 108 -8.56 -3.98 -3.59
CA ALA A 108 -7.89 -2.79 -4.08
C ALA A 108 -6.68 -2.42 -3.20
N GLY A 109 -6.82 -2.51 -1.87
CA GLY A 109 -5.68 -2.35 -0.95
C GLY A 109 -4.54 -3.35 -1.20
N TYR A 110 -4.85 -4.61 -1.48
CA TYR A 110 -3.83 -5.61 -1.86
C TYR A 110 -3.19 -5.33 -3.21
N LEU A 111 -3.97 -4.90 -4.21
CA LEU A 111 -3.43 -4.49 -5.50
C LEU A 111 -2.45 -3.32 -5.36
N ILE A 112 -2.81 -2.33 -4.54
CA ILE A 112 -1.92 -1.20 -4.21
C ILE A 112 -0.62 -1.68 -3.57
N LEU A 113 -0.68 -2.62 -2.62
CA LEU A 113 0.54 -3.17 -2.01
C LEU A 113 1.45 -3.81 -3.06
N ILE A 114 0.89 -4.60 -3.97
CA ILE A 114 1.65 -5.24 -5.05
C ILE A 114 2.28 -4.16 -5.95
N LEU A 115 1.48 -3.18 -6.39
CA LEU A 115 1.95 -2.07 -7.21
C LEU A 115 3.06 -1.28 -6.51
N ALA A 116 2.93 -0.99 -5.22
CA ALA A 116 3.93 -0.29 -4.42
C ALA A 116 5.28 -1.05 -4.33
N LEU A 117 5.23 -2.37 -4.18
CA LEU A 117 6.41 -3.22 -4.16
C LEU A 117 7.08 -3.30 -5.54
N VAL A 118 6.29 -3.49 -6.60
CA VAL A 118 6.78 -3.51 -8.00
C VAL A 118 7.40 -2.17 -8.35
N GLU A 119 6.72 -1.07 -8.04
CA GLU A 119 7.20 0.29 -8.29
C GLU A 119 8.53 0.57 -7.58
N THR A 120 8.67 0.09 -6.34
CA THR A 120 9.92 0.24 -5.59
C THR A 120 11.06 -0.54 -6.23
N ALA A 121 10.81 -1.78 -6.68
CA ALA A 121 11.82 -2.59 -7.37
C ALA A 121 12.26 -1.95 -8.70
N LEU A 122 11.30 -1.45 -9.49
CA LEU A 122 11.57 -0.73 -10.74
C LEU A 122 12.36 0.55 -10.49
N GLY A 123 12.03 1.30 -9.44
CA GLY A 123 12.78 2.48 -9.02
C GLY A 123 14.23 2.14 -8.61
N ILE A 124 14.45 1.08 -7.84
CA ILE A 124 15.82 0.67 -7.47
C ILE A 124 16.63 0.32 -8.73
N ALA A 125 16.03 -0.41 -9.67
CA ALA A 125 16.69 -0.82 -10.92
C ALA A 125 16.98 0.35 -11.86
N LEU A 126 16.07 1.33 -11.97
CA LEU A 126 16.21 2.47 -12.87
C LEU A 126 17.31 3.45 -12.43
N TRP A 127 17.50 3.62 -11.13
CA TRP A 127 18.40 4.64 -10.57
C TRP A 127 19.83 4.15 -10.38
N GLU A 128 20.20 3.02 -11.00
CA GLU A 128 21.54 2.40 -10.93
C GLU A 128 22.10 2.29 -9.50
N ILE A 129 21.20 2.09 -8.54
CA ILE A 129 21.53 2.02 -7.12
C ILE A 129 22.38 0.75 -6.90
N PRO A 130 23.39 0.78 -6.00
CA PRO A 130 24.24 -0.38 -5.75
C PRO A 130 23.43 -1.67 -5.49
N PRO A 131 23.82 -2.83 -6.06
CA PRO A 131 23.04 -4.07 -6.01
C PRO A 131 22.64 -4.52 -4.60
N VAL A 132 23.40 -4.12 -3.58
CA VAL A 132 23.09 -4.36 -2.16
C VAL A 132 21.68 -3.91 -1.79
N TRP A 133 21.18 -2.81 -2.34
CA TRP A 133 19.83 -2.30 -2.05
C TRP A 133 18.73 -3.19 -2.63
N LEU A 134 18.98 -3.82 -3.77
CA LEU A 134 18.07 -4.79 -4.36
C LEU A 134 18.02 -6.08 -3.52
N TYR A 135 19.17 -6.55 -3.01
CA TYR A 135 19.20 -7.69 -2.10
C TYR A 135 18.47 -7.39 -0.79
N LEU A 136 18.70 -6.23 -0.18
CA LEU A 136 17.99 -5.80 1.03
C LEU A 136 16.48 -5.70 0.79
N PHE A 137 16.04 -5.20 -0.38
CA PHE A 137 14.63 -5.19 -0.75
C PHE A 137 14.03 -6.60 -0.79
N PHE A 138 14.71 -7.58 -1.40
CA PHE A 138 14.20 -8.95 -1.44
C PHE A 138 14.20 -9.64 -0.06
N VAL A 139 15.21 -9.38 0.78
CA VAL A 139 15.22 -9.83 2.17
C VAL A 139 14.02 -9.25 2.92
N TRP A 140 13.77 -7.95 2.76
CA TRP A 140 12.61 -7.28 3.34
C TRP A 140 11.28 -7.87 2.84
N LEU A 141 11.16 -8.14 1.55
CA LEU A 141 9.97 -8.76 0.97
C LEU A 141 9.71 -10.15 1.55
N ALA A 142 10.76 -10.97 1.70
CA ALA A 142 10.66 -12.28 2.32
C ALA A 142 10.17 -12.18 3.78
N LEU A 143 10.68 -11.20 4.53
CA LEU A 143 10.22 -10.92 5.91
C LEU A 143 8.75 -10.49 5.95
N LEU A 144 8.32 -9.59 5.05
CA LEU A 144 6.91 -9.17 4.96
C LEU A 144 6.00 -10.36 4.68
N ILE A 145 6.34 -11.21 3.72
CA ILE A 145 5.57 -12.42 3.40
C ILE A 145 5.50 -13.35 4.62
N LEU A 146 6.61 -13.58 5.30
CA LEU A 146 6.67 -14.42 6.49
C LEU A 146 5.79 -13.86 7.62
N ILE A 147 5.83 -12.55 7.87
CA ILE A 147 5.01 -11.89 8.90
C ILE A 147 3.52 -12.04 8.58
N PHE A 148 3.12 -11.77 7.33
CA PHE A 148 1.72 -11.93 6.90
C PHE A 148 1.27 -13.39 6.98
N PHE A 149 2.14 -14.33 6.61
CA PHE A 149 1.87 -15.75 6.70
C PHE A 149 1.63 -16.18 8.14
N ILE A 150 2.55 -15.85 9.07
CA ILE A 150 2.40 -16.18 10.49
C ILE A 150 1.11 -15.57 11.07
N ALA A 151 0.84 -14.30 10.77
CA ALA A 151 -0.37 -13.62 11.25
C ALA A 151 -1.65 -14.24 10.69
N TYR A 152 -1.66 -14.65 9.42
CA TYR A 152 -2.77 -15.36 8.81
C TYR A 152 -3.09 -16.67 9.53
N PHE A 153 -2.08 -17.52 9.74
CA PHE A 153 -2.28 -18.81 10.42
C PHE A 153 -2.71 -18.61 11.88
N LYS A 154 -2.10 -17.67 12.60
CA LYS A 154 -2.49 -17.36 13.99
C LYS A 154 -3.96 -16.91 14.07
N THR A 155 -4.38 -16.03 13.18
CA THR A 155 -5.76 -15.52 13.16
C THR A 155 -6.76 -16.63 12.85
N ARG A 156 -6.45 -17.47 11.86
CA ARG A 156 -7.28 -18.65 11.51
C ARG A 156 -7.41 -19.65 12.65
N THR A 157 -6.33 -19.90 13.38
CA THR A 157 -6.36 -20.81 14.54
C THR A 157 -7.25 -20.26 15.64
N ASN A 158 -7.13 -18.97 15.97
CA ASN A 158 -7.96 -18.33 16.99
C ASN A 158 -9.46 -18.37 16.62
N GLU A 159 -9.80 -18.10 15.36
CA GLU A 159 -11.19 -18.17 14.88
C GLU A 159 -11.81 -19.57 14.95
N ARG A 160 -10.99 -20.63 14.88
CA ARG A 160 -11.46 -22.01 15.06
C ARG A 160 -11.74 -22.33 16.51
N ILE A 161 -10.88 -21.87 17.42
CA ILE A 161 -11.04 -22.05 18.87
C ILE A 161 -12.29 -21.29 19.36
N GLU A 162 -12.52 -20.06 18.90
CA GLU A 162 -13.70 -19.26 19.27
C GLU A 162 -15.05 -19.88 18.85
N LYS A 163 -15.05 -20.85 17.92
CA LYS A 163 -16.26 -21.50 17.38
C LYS A 163 -16.58 -22.84 18.04
N GLN A 164 -15.70 -23.35 18.89
CA GLN A 164 -15.88 -24.60 19.64
C GLN A 164 -16.43 -24.29 21.03
#